data_AF-A0A101DGW9-F1
#
_entry.id   AF-A0A101DGW9-F1
#
_cell.length_a   1.000
_cell.length_b   1.000
_cell.length_c   1.000
_cell.angle_alpha   90.00
_cell.angle_beta   90.00
_cell.angle_gamma   90.00
#
_symmetry.space_group_name_H-M   'P 1'
#
loop_
_entity.id
_entity.type
_entity.pdbx_description
1 polymer ?
#
loop_
_entity_poly.entity_id
_entity_poly.type
_entity_poly.pdbx_seq_one_letter_code
_entity_poly.pdbx_strand_id
1 'polypeptide(L)'
;MEYKLELINTTETTGFFAATPIKELSLTECLNYLLKHPLDTFMRKHIIHKLGSLTIEEIEKKLQSFSPLPLPLQSLAYELSLLSPKFKKLEKFFPSTDLKSLQQHTPLIISRVLSKPAQSLHQQWLKIFEQNLIHHQPLPLREKVNLPSPIELNTTNPQVSSLAKIHSQIAVKSFSPTPLPSSYELAKKAYKILQSKNIFASIEMRHQSSLSPIGLLRQWKLMRQVNTPSLNYSLNSLQTSYGRGFNLDQARVGLYMEIVERFSSFASIKDNQVLDLKEPKPIYIGTYSNLKKQGLNCLSPQKLSLDFTYQEEPLHWIYGEQVLRPEQREKILVPLQVVYLFSNLNEIDLFDGLGSTGLAAGATLAQAKLAALLEVIERDSEALGFYLPQKCFRLNPQKSASTPFTKLLSKLEQAGIQVTFQDLTSELGIPCYKAFVETLEGEIFKGTGANLDAQKALVAALTEVPYPFPHGPKTKNWPANLKEKTLEEFPNYCLGNIEANLYQLEYLLTANGYHPIYVNLTRQDIGLPVVKAIIPGFESLLSFDETTTIKPRMWEQYLKLSKKDLIE
;
A
#
# COMPACT_ATOMS: atom_id res chain seq x y z
N MET A 1 17.53 12.12 17.68
CA MET A 1 16.80 10.96 18.22
C MET A 1 17.21 9.71 17.45
N GLU A 2 17.24 8.54 18.07
CA GLU A 2 17.52 7.29 17.35
C GLU A 2 16.30 6.38 17.45
N TYR A 3 15.73 6.03 16.30
CA TYR A 3 14.57 5.17 16.19
C TYR A 3 14.95 3.81 15.61
N LYS A 4 14.16 2.80 15.97
CA LYS A 4 14.13 1.51 15.31
C LYS A 4 12.75 1.19 14.77
N LEU A 5 12.65 0.57 13.59
CA LEU A 5 11.38 -0.01 13.14
C LEU A 5 11.22 -1.40 13.73
N GLU A 6 10.11 -1.61 14.43
CA GLU A 6 9.74 -2.88 15.05
C GLU A 6 8.40 -3.35 14.52
N LEU A 7 8.29 -4.64 14.22
CA LEU A 7 7.03 -5.28 13.89
C LEU A 7 6.18 -5.36 15.16
N ILE A 8 5.05 -4.66 15.18
CA ILE A 8 4.10 -4.68 16.30
C ILE A 8 3.10 -5.82 16.14
N ASN A 9 2.57 -6.01 14.94
CA ASN A 9 1.55 -7.01 14.66
C ASN A 9 1.62 -7.45 13.18
N THR A 10 1.02 -8.60 12.86
CA THR A 10 0.81 -9.08 11.49
C THR A 10 -0.66 -9.45 11.32
N THR A 11 -1.35 -8.89 10.32
CA THR A 11 -2.75 -9.26 9.99
C THR A 11 -2.84 -9.68 8.53
N GLU A 12 -3.45 -10.84 8.26
CA GLU A 12 -3.69 -11.44 6.92
C GLU A 12 -2.44 -11.69 6.04
N THR A 13 -1.30 -11.03 6.30
CA THR A 13 0.05 -11.09 5.69
C THR A 13 0.84 -9.80 5.85
N THR A 14 0.15 -8.70 6.14
CA THR A 14 0.76 -7.38 6.22
C THR A 14 1.33 -7.18 7.62
N GLY A 15 2.64 -6.96 7.69
CA GLY A 15 3.31 -6.58 8.93
C GLY A 15 3.10 -5.09 9.21
N PHE A 16 2.56 -4.76 10.39
CA PHE A 16 2.48 -3.39 10.89
C PHE A 16 3.70 -3.07 11.73
N PHE A 17 4.45 -2.05 11.30
CA PHE A 17 5.65 -1.61 11.99
C PHE A 17 5.41 -0.25 12.65
N ALA A 18 6.08 0.00 13.77
CA ALA A 18 6.25 1.36 14.29
C ALA A 18 7.73 1.69 14.49
N ALA A 19 8.01 2.98 14.35
CA ALA A 19 9.28 3.55 14.79
C ALA A 19 9.22 3.81 16.31
N THR A 20 10.10 3.15 17.06
CA THR A 20 10.23 3.31 18.51
C THR A 20 11.62 3.83 18.87
N PRO A 21 11.78 4.70 19.89
CA PRO A 21 13.11 5.12 20.33
C PRO A 21 13.96 3.91 20.74
N ILE A 22 15.23 3.87 20.30
CA ILE A 22 16.17 2.81 20.69
C ILE A 22 16.48 2.88 22.18
N LYS A 23 16.76 4.10 22.67
CA LYS A 23 16.97 4.35 24.10
C LYS A 23 15.62 4.26 24.82
N GLU A 24 15.59 3.55 25.94
CA GLU A 24 14.44 3.59 26.82
C GLU A 24 14.30 4.98 27.45
N LEU A 25 13.27 5.70 27.04
CA LEU A 25 12.94 7.03 27.55
C LEU A 25 11.75 6.94 28.51
N SER A 26 11.85 7.66 29.64
CA SER A 26 10.71 7.86 30.52
C SER A 26 9.62 8.67 29.80
N LEU A 27 8.36 8.49 30.22
CA LEU A 27 7.24 9.25 29.65
C LEU A 27 7.46 10.77 29.73
N THR A 28 8.04 11.27 30.83
CA THR A 28 8.33 12.70 31.01
C THR A 28 9.39 13.19 30.01
N GLU A 29 10.42 12.40 29.70
CA GLU A 29 11.39 12.74 28.66
C GLU A 29 10.74 12.77 27.27
N CYS A 30 9.87 11.80 26.96
CA CYS A 30 9.14 11.79 25.70
C CYS A 30 8.23 13.02 25.55
N LEU A 31 7.46 13.38 26.59
CA LEU A 31 6.59 14.56 26.58
C LEU A 31 7.40 15.86 26.40
N ASN A 32 8.53 16.01 27.09
CA ASN A 32 9.43 17.15 26.92
C ASN A 32 10.03 17.24 25.52
N TYR A 33 10.33 16.09 24.89
CA TYR A 33 10.77 16.06 23.50
C TYR A 33 9.67 16.52 22.55
N LEU A 34 8.43 16.05 22.74
CA LEU A 34 7.28 16.41 21.91
C LEU A 34 6.99 17.93 21.96
N LEU A 35 7.24 18.60 23.10
CA LEU A 35 7.12 20.07 23.19
C LEU A 35 8.06 20.80 22.23
N LYS A 36 9.23 20.24 21.93
CA LYS A 36 10.23 20.82 21.02
C LYS A 36 10.01 20.39 19.56
N HIS A 37 9.45 19.21 19.37
CA HIS A 37 9.23 18.58 18.07
C HIS A 37 7.78 18.08 17.94
N PRO A 38 6.77 18.99 17.93
CA PRO A 38 5.36 18.61 18.02
C PRO A 38 4.85 17.80 16.83
N LEU A 39 5.52 17.88 15.68
CA LEU A 39 5.23 17.17 14.44
C LEU A 39 6.13 15.93 14.23
N ASP A 40 6.86 15.46 15.24
CA ASP A 40 7.56 14.18 15.15
C ASP A 40 6.53 13.03 15.28
N THR A 41 6.09 12.48 14.15
CA THR A 41 5.10 11.40 14.06
C THR A 41 5.53 10.17 14.85
N PHE A 42 6.81 9.82 14.80
CA PHE A 42 7.34 8.62 15.47
C PHE A 42 7.24 8.74 16.99
N MET A 43 7.74 9.85 17.55
CA MET A 43 7.65 10.09 18.98
C MET A 43 6.19 10.15 19.42
N ARG A 44 5.33 10.81 18.64
CA ARG A 44 3.92 10.97 19.01
C ARG A 44 3.18 9.64 19.05
N LYS A 45 3.31 8.79 18.02
CA LYS A 45 2.73 7.43 18.02
C LYS A 45 3.27 6.58 19.18
N HIS A 46 4.57 6.67 19.46
CA HIS A 46 5.18 6.00 20.61
C HIS A 46 4.59 6.45 21.96
N ILE A 47 4.38 7.75 22.15
CA ILE A 47 3.75 8.30 23.37
C ILE A 47 2.30 7.84 23.50
N ILE A 48 1.50 7.91 22.42
CA ILE A 48 0.10 7.45 22.43
C ILE A 48 0.03 5.98 22.86
N HIS A 49 0.90 5.13 22.31
CA HIS A 49 0.97 3.72 22.69
C HIS A 49 1.31 3.54 24.17
N LYS A 50 2.32 4.25 24.69
CA LYS A 50 2.69 4.22 26.13
C LYS A 50 1.56 4.72 27.04
N LEU A 51 0.83 5.74 26.63
CA LEU A 51 -0.28 6.30 27.40
C LEU A 51 -1.50 5.37 27.38
N GLY A 52 -1.72 4.64 26.28
CA GLY A 52 -2.81 3.66 26.16
C GLY A 52 -2.82 2.60 27.28
N SER A 53 -1.64 2.19 27.75
CA SER A 53 -1.49 1.20 28.83
C SER A 53 -1.71 1.74 30.25
N LEU A 54 -1.77 3.06 30.46
CA LEU A 54 -1.89 3.68 31.78
C LEU A 54 -3.34 3.94 32.18
N THR A 55 -3.62 4.13 33.47
CA THR A 55 -4.94 4.61 33.94
C THR A 55 -5.12 6.09 33.64
N ILE A 56 -6.38 6.56 33.65
CA ILE A 56 -6.67 7.98 33.44
C ILE A 56 -6.00 8.84 34.53
N GLU A 57 -6.04 8.42 35.79
CA GLU A 57 -5.44 9.14 36.92
C GLU A 57 -3.92 9.30 36.77
N GLU A 58 -3.23 8.26 36.28
CA GLU A 58 -1.80 8.31 36.00
C GLU A 58 -1.46 9.33 34.91
N ILE A 59 -2.25 9.36 33.83
CA ILE A 59 -2.08 10.31 32.73
C ILE A 59 -2.37 11.73 33.23
N GLU A 60 -3.46 11.94 33.95
CA GLU A 60 -3.82 13.26 34.49
C GLU A 60 -2.71 13.80 35.40
N LYS A 61 -2.17 12.98 36.30
CA LYS A 61 -1.05 13.35 37.18
C LYS A 61 0.18 13.76 36.37
N LYS A 62 0.48 13.07 35.26
CA LYS A 62 1.60 13.42 34.38
C LYS A 62 1.34 14.75 33.65
N LEU A 63 0.17 14.96 33.08
CA LEU A 63 -0.16 16.20 32.38
C LEU A 63 -0.21 17.42 33.31
N GLN A 64 -0.65 17.25 34.56
CA GLN A 64 -0.66 18.30 35.58
C GLN A 64 0.73 18.86 35.89
N SER A 65 1.79 18.06 35.74
CA SER A 65 3.17 18.53 35.92
C SER A 65 3.63 19.56 34.89
N PHE A 66 2.84 19.76 33.83
CA PHE A 66 3.06 20.75 32.78
C PHE A 66 2.11 21.94 32.87
N SER A 67 1.44 22.18 34.00
CA SER A 67 0.45 23.27 34.12
C SER A 67 1.10 24.67 34.00
N PRO A 68 0.58 25.58 33.16
CA PRO A 68 -0.55 25.40 32.22
C PRO A 68 -0.17 24.52 31.03
N LEU A 69 -1.05 23.56 30.67
CA LEU A 69 -0.73 22.52 29.68
C LEU A 69 -0.41 23.14 28.30
N PRO A 70 0.79 22.92 27.72
CA PRO A 70 1.13 23.47 26.41
C PRO A 70 0.31 22.87 25.27
N LEU A 71 0.13 23.62 24.17
CA LEU A 71 -0.69 23.20 23.02
C LEU A 71 -0.36 21.82 22.44
N PRO A 72 0.93 21.40 22.27
CA PRO A 72 1.23 20.04 21.82
C PRO A 72 0.69 18.95 22.74
N LEU A 73 0.69 19.18 24.06
CA LEU A 73 0.19 18.22 25.03
C LEU A 73 -1.33 18.27 25.18
N GLN A 74 -1.96 19.45 25.00
CA GLN A 74 -3.41 19.55 24.84
C GLN A 74 -3.88 18.77 23.61
N SER A 75 -3.18 18.92 22.48
CA SER A 75 -3.46 18.20 21.24
C SER A 75 -3.33 16.68 21.43
N LEU A 76 -2.29 16.24 22.14
CA LEU A 76 -2.10 14.81 22.49
C LEU A 76 -3.24 14.29 23.38
N ALA A 77 -3.63 15.06 24.40
CA ALA A 77 -4.74 14.70 25.29
C ALA A 77 -6.07 14.62 24.53
N TYR A 78 -6.28 15.50 23.56
CA TYR A 78 -7.45 15.48 22.69
C TYR A 78 -7.49 14.22 21.81
N GLU A 79 -6.39 13.85 21.18
CA GLU A 79 -6.32 12.61 20.39
C GLU A 79 -6.61 11.36 21.23
N LEU A 80 -6.05 11.26 22.43
CA LEU A 80 -6.35 10.15 23.35
C LEU A 80 -7.85 10.09 23.69
N SER A 81 -8.48 11.26 23.91
CA SER A 81 -9.91 11.34 24.21
C SER A 81 -10.81 10.89 23.05
N LEU A 82 -10.31 10.98 21.80
CA LEU A 82 -10.99 10.53 20.60
C LEU A 82 -10.79 9.03 20.35
N LEU A 83 -9.58 8.52 20.57
CA LEU A 83 -9.22 7.11 20.36
C LEU A 83 -9.88 6.16 21.37
N SER A 84 -10.21 6.64 22.58
CA SER A 84 -10.78 5.76 23.60
C SER A 84 -11.73 6.47 24.56
N PRO A 85 -12.95 5.93 24.79
CA PRO A 85 -13.86 6.43 25.82
C PRO A 85 -13.23 6.50 27.22
N LYS A 86 -12.25 5.62 27.51
CA LYS A 86 -11.46 5.62 28.75
C LYS A 86 -10.83 6.97 29.05
N PHE A 87 -10.44 7.72 28.02
CA PHE A 87 -9.70 8.97 28.14
C PHE A 87 -10.56 10.21 27.91
N LYS A 88 -11.89 10.07 27.81
CA LYS A 88 -12.81 11.19 27.55
C LYS A 88 -12.69 12.33 28.58
N LYS A 89 -12.37 12.00 29.84
CA LYS A 89 -12.17 12.98 30.93
C LYS A 89 -11.01 13.95 30.69
N LEU A 90 -10.09 13.65 29.76
CA LEU A 90 -8.98 14.55 29.43
C LEU A 90 -9.43 15.85 28.76
N GLU A 91 -10.68 15.93 28.26
CA GLU A 91 -11.24 17.16 27.67
C GLU A 91 -11.22 18.37 28.61
N LYS A 92 -11.20 18.13 29.93
CA LYS A 92 -11.07 19.21 30.93
C LYS A 92 -9.75 20.00 30.85
N PHE A 93 -8.72 19.47 30.18
CA PHE A 93 -7.42 20.14 30.05
C PHE A 93 -7.34 21.13 28.89
N PHE A 94 -8.37 21.20 28.04
CA PHE A 94 -8.42 22.10 26.87
C PHE A 94 -9.83 22.69 26.63
N PRO A 95 -10.52 23.22 27.66
CA PRO A 95 -11.95 23.56 27.59
C PRO A 95 -12.27 24.72 26.64
N SER A 96 -11.28 25.55 26.28
CA SER A 96 -11.45 26.76 25.47
C SER A 96 -10.49 26.84 24.28
N THR A 97 -9.79 25.76 23.96
CA THR A 97 -8.85 25.73 22.84
C THR A 97 -9.57 25.35 21.56
N ASP A 98 -9.46 26.22 20.55
CA ASP A 98 -10.02 25.94 19.22
C ASP A 98 -9.38 24.71 18.58
N LEU A 99 -10.20 23.88 17.93
CA LEU A 99 -9.78 22.62 17.29
C LEU A 99 -8.68 22.84 16.25
N LYS A 100 -8.74 23.94 15.49
CA LYS A 100 -7.73 24.24 14.47
C LYS A 100 -6.36 24.49 15.09
N SER A 101 -6.33 25.13 16.26
CA SER A 101 -5.09 25.34 17.03
C SER A 101 -4.49 24.01 17.50
N LEU A 102 -5.32 23.08 18.00
CA LEU A 102 -4.86 21.74 18.40
C LEU A 102 -4.31 20.94 17.21
N GLN A 103 -4.98 21.02 16.05
CA GLN A 103 -4.59 20.31 14.82
C GLN A 103 -3.27 20.82 14.22
N GLN A 104 -2.86 22.05 14.50
CA GLN A 104 -1.54 22.58 14.09
C GLN A 104 -0.37 21.99 14.90
N HIS A 105 -0.65 21.40 16.06
CA HIS A 105 0.36 20.86 16.97
C HIS A 105 0.36 19.32 16.99
N THR A 106 -0.10 18.70 15.91
CA THR A 106 -0.05 17.25 15.69
C THR A 106 0.20 16.94 14.23
N PRO A 107 1.06 15.95 13.93
CA PRO A 107 1.17 15.43 12.58
C PRO A 107 0.02 14.48 12.26
N LEU A 108 -0.60 13.84 13.24
CA LEU A 108 -1.54 12.73 13.01
C LEU A 108 -2.87 13.20 12.42
N ILE A 109 -3.52 12.29 11.69
CA ILE A 109 -4.85 12.53 11.09
C ILE A 109 -6.00 12.27 12.06
N ILE A 110 -5.74 11.68 13.23
CA ILE A 110 -6.74 11.23 14.22
C ILE A 110 -7.79 12.30 14.49
N SER A 111 -7.34 13.49 14.93
CA SER A 111 -8.24 14.61 15.24
C SER A 111 -8.89 15.24 14.01
N ARG A 112 -8.38 15.00 12.80
CA ARG A 112 -8.97 15.49 11.55
C ARG A 112 -10.11 14.57 11.07
N VAL A 113 -10.01 13.28 11.38
CA VAL A 113 -11.01 12.26 11.04
C VAL A 113 -12.03 12.05 12.16
N LEU A 114 -11.57 11.67 13.35
CA LEU A 114 -12.46 11.25 14.46
C LEU A 114 -13.30 12.39 15.04
N SER A 115 -12.90 13.65 14.83
CA SER A 115 -13.71 14.79 15.25
C SER A 115 -14.94 15.04 14.37
N LYS A 116 -15.06 14.34 13.22
CA LYS A 116 -16.16 14.52 12.28
C LYS A 116 -17.40 13.76 12.77
N PRO A 117 -18.59 14.41 12.89
CA PRO A 117 -19.81 13.72 13.35
C PRO A 117 -20.19 12.49 12.50
N ALA A 118 -19.94 12.57 11.18
CA ALA A 118 -20.21 11.49 10.23
C ALA A 118 -19.29 10.27 10.40
N GLN A 119 -18.19 10.36 11.15
CA GLN A 119 -17.24 9.25 11.25
C GLN A 119 -17.86 7.99 11.84
N SER A 120 -18.76 8.14 12.81
CA SER A 120 -19.53 7.03 13.38
C SER A 120 -20.34 6.25 12.33
N LEU A 121 -20.83 6.93 11.28
CA LEU A 121 -21.55 6.32 10.18
C LEU A 121 -20.59 5.58 9.22
N HIS A 122 -19.44 6.18 8.90
CA HIS A 122 -18.41 5.50 8.10
C HIS A 122 -17.95 4.21 8.77
N GLN A 123 -17.73 4.22 10.08
CA GLN A 123 -17.32 3.03 10.85
C GLN A 123 -18.37 1.92 10.84
N GLN A 124 -19.66 2.26 10.88
CA GLN A 124 -20.74 1.27 10.75
C GLN A 124 -20.76 0.61 9.37
N TRP A 125 -20.54 1.39 8.31
CA TRP A 125 -20.43 0.85 6.95
C TRP A 125 -19.15 0.04 6.73
N LEU A 126 -18.02 0.49 7.27
CA LEU A 126 -16.75 -0.24 7.19
C LEU A 126 -16.87 -1.63 7.79
N LYS A 127 -17.54 -1.78 8.93
CA LYS A 127 -17.82 -3.10 9.52
C LYS A 127 -18.59 -4.02 8.57
N ILE A 128 -19.58 -3.50 7.85
CA ILE A 128 -20.33 -4.29 6.85
C ILE A 128 -19.40 -4.73 5.71
N PHE A 129 -18.56 -3.82 5.22
CA PHE A 129 -17.65 -4.10 4.11
C PHE A 129 -16.53 -5.05 4.52
N GLU A 130 -16.01 -4.94 5.74
CA GLU A 130 -15.01 -5.84 6.33
C GLU A 130 -15.54 -7.29 6.35
N GLN A 131 -16.78 -7.51 6.80
CA GLN A 131 -17.39 -8.85 6.80
C GLN A 131 -17.40 -9.49 5.40
N ASN A 132 -17.58 -8.70 4.34
CA ASN A 132 -17.52 -9.23 2.97
C ASN A 132 -16.09 -9.36 2.44
N LEU A 133 -15.27 -8.31 2.55
CA LEU A 133 -13.94 -8.25 1.94
C LEU A 133 -12.92 -9.15 2.64
N ILE A 134 -13.05 -9.33 3.95
CA ILE A 134 -12.15 -10.12 4.78
C ILE A 134 -12.74 -11.51 5.02
N HIS A 135 -13.99 -11.58 5.50
CA HIS A 135 -14.60 -12.83 5.96
C HIS A 135 -15.51 -13.50 4.91
N HIS A 136 -15.57 -12.96 3.69
CA HIS A 136 -16.36 -13.49 2.57
C HIS A 136 -17.85 -13.70 2.92
N GLN A 137 -18.40 -12.93 3.87
CA GLN A 137 -19.83 -12.92 4.15
C GLN A 137 -20.61 -12.27 2.99
N PRO A 138 -21.85 -12.69 2.71
CA PRO A 138 -22.67 -12.07 1.68
C PRO A 138 -22.83 -10.56 1.89
N LEU A 139 -22.67 -9.80 0.81
CA LEU A 139 -22.88 -8.36 0.82
C LEU A 139 -24.39 -8.07 0.93
N PRO A 140 -24.85 -7.29 1.93
CA PRO A 140 -26.28 -7.04 2.09
C PRO A 140 -26.83 -6.13 0.98
N LEU A 141 -28.09 -6.35 0.60
CA LEU A 141 -28.81 -5.45 -0.30
C LEU A 141 -29.00 -4.07 0.35
N ARG A 142 -28.91 -3.00 -0.44
CA ARG A 142 -29.01 -1.63 0.08
C ARG A 142 -30.31 -1.38 0.84
N GLU A 143 -31.42 -1.94 0.36
CA GLU A 143 -32.76 -1.84 0.95
C GLU A 143 -32.88 -2.56 2.32
N LYS A 144 -32.00 -3.51 2.60
CA LYS A 144 -31.99 -4.30 3.85
C LYS A 144 -31.10 -3.68 4.94
N VAL A 145 -30.30 -2.66 4.61
CA VAL A 145 -29.42 -1.99 5.58
C VAL A 145 -30.05 -0.69 6.06
N ASN A 146 -30.43 -0.66 7.34
CA ASN A 146 -31.00 0.52 8.00
C ASN A 146 -29.94 1.53 8.46
N LEU A 147 -29.08 1.95 7.53
CA LEU A 147 -28.09 3.01 7.72
C LEU A 147 -28.26 4.08 6.64
N PRO A 148 -28.10 5.38 6.97
CA PRO A 148 -28.04 6.43 5.96
C PRO A 148 -26.82 6.26 5.05
N SER A 149 -26.85 6.87 3.87
CA SER A 149 -25.69 6.88 2.96
C SER A 149 -24.53 7.67 3.59
N PRO A 150 -23.30 7.14 3.61
CA PRO A 150 -22.16 7.84 4.20
C PRO A 150 -21.65 9.00 3.32
N ILE A 151 -21.93 8.94 2.01
CA ILE A 151 -21.46 9.91 1.02
C ILE A 151 -22.57 10.16 0.00
N GLU A 152 -22.72 11.41 -0.42
CA GLU A 152 -23.52 11.78 -1.59
C GLU A 152 -22.70 11.62 -2.87
N LEU A 153 -23.21 10.85 -3.84
CA LEU A 153 -22.53 10.64 -5.11
C LEU A 153 -23.10 11.57 -6.17
N ASN A 154 -22.22 12.31 -6.83
CA ASN A 154 -22.52 12.95 -8.11
C ASN A 154 -22.14 11.96 -9.21
N THR A 155 -23.07 11.10 -9.60
CA THR A 155 -22.78 10.09 -10.63
C THR A 155 -22.65 10.76 -11.99
N THR A 156 -21.46 10.68 -12.56
CA THR A 156 -21.29 10.72 -14.01
C THR A 156 -20.74 9.35 -14.39
N ASN A 157 -21.31 8.71 -15.40
CA ASN A 157 -20.76 7.46 -15.97
C ASN A 157 -19.90 7.86 -17.17
N PRO A 158 -18.61 8.19 -17.00
CA PRO A 158 -17.75 8.40 -18.16
C PRO A 158 -17.64 7.09 -18.93
N GLN A 159 -17.58 7.19 -20.26
CA GLN A 159 -17.29 6.04 -21.10
C GLN A 159 -15.83 5.61 -20.88
N VAL A 160 -15.64 4.42 -20.33
CA VAL A 160 -14.31 3.86 -20.06
C VAL A 160 -13.79 3.11 -21.30
N SER A 161 -12.55 3.38 -21.69
CA SER A 161 -11.83 2.60 -22.69
C SER A 161 -11.17 1.39 -22.02
N SER A 162 -11.50 0.18 -22.48
CA SER A 162 -10.94 -1.06 -21.94
C SER A 162 -9.58 -1.40 -22.57
N LEU A 163 -8.79 -2.20 -21.85
CA LEU A 163 -7.52 -2.74 -22.32
C LEU A 163 -7.67 -3.48 -23.64
N ALA A 164 -8.72 -4.28 -23.83
CA ALA A 164 -8.95 -5.01 -25.08
C ALA A 164 -9.06 -4.08 -26.30
N LYS A 165 -9.75 -2.94 -26.15
CA LYS A 165 -9.88 -1.92 -27.20
C LYS A 165 -8.55 -1.22 -27.48
N ILE A 166 -7.79 -0.91 -26.44
CA ILE A 166 -6.49 -0.25 -26.57
C ILE A 166 -5.45 -1.19 -27.18
N HIS A 167 -5.48 -2.47 -26.78
CA HIS A 167 -4.54 -3.48 -27.24
C HIS A 167 -4.55 -3.64 -28.77
N SER A 168 -5.74 -3.71 -29.39
CA SER A 168 -5.84 -3.83 -30.85
C SER A 168 -5.27 -2.63 -31.61
N GLN A 169 -5.28 -1.43 -31.01
CA GLN A 169 -4.69 -0.21 -31.58
C GLN A 169 -3.17 -0.15 -31.44
N ILE A 170 -2.63 -0.73 -30.37
CA ILE A 170 -1.21 -0.64 -30.05
C ILE A 170 -0.45 -1.84 -30.63
N ALA A 171 -1.08 -3.00 -30.78
CA ALA A 171 -0.47 -4.21 -31.32
C ALA A 171 0.12 -4.05 -32.74
N VAL A 172 -0.36 -3.06 -33.50
CA VAL A 172 0.16 -2.72 -34.84
C VAL A 172 1.37 -1.79 -34.83
N LYS A 173 1.72 -1.20 -33.67
CA LYS A 173 2.88 -0.30 -33.55
C LYS A 173 4.17 -1.09 -33.39
N SER A 174 5.26 -0.56 -33.95
CA SER A 174 6.60 -1.12 -33.78
C SER A 174 7.27 -0.54 -32.53
N PHE A 175 7.92 -1.39 -31.75
CA PHE A 175 8.68 -1.02 -30.56
C PHE A 175 10.07 -1.67 -30.63
N SER A 176 11.10 -0.92 -30.24
CA SER A 176 12.45 -1.47 -30.12
C SER A 176 12.60 -2.16 -28.76
N PRO A 177 12.81 -3.49 -28.72
CA PRO A 177 12.90 -4.20 -27.45
C PRO A 177 14.23 -3.88 -26.77
N THR A 178 14.20 -3.57 -25.47
CA THR A 178 15.41 -3.57 -24.65
C THR A 178 15.72 -5.00 -24.22
N PRO A 179 16.91 -5.57 -24.53
CA PRO A 179 17.29 -6.89 -24.05
C PRO A 179 17.25 -6.95 -22.53
N LEU A 180 16.54 -7.94 -21.99
CA LEU A 180 16.50 -8.19 -20.54
C LEU A 180 17.52 -9.27 -20.17
N PRO A 181 18.23 -9.13 -19.03
CA PRO A 181 18.99 -10.22 -18.47
C PRO A 181 18.05 -11.37 -18.06
N SER A 182 18.58 -12.60 -18.03
CA SER A 182 17.87 -13.71 -17.42
C SER A 182 17.64 -13.48 -15.92
N SER A 183 16.68 -14.20 -15.33
CA SER A 183 16.46 -14.16 -13.86
C SER A 183 17.73 -14.46 -13.09
N TYR A 184 18.52 -15.44 -13.55
CA TYR A 184 19.82 -15.78 -12.96
C TYR A 184 20.81 -14.61 -13.00
N GLU A 185 21.02 -13.99 -14.17
CA GLU A 185 21.98 -12.88 -14.31
C GLU A 185 21.56 -11.66 -13.50
N LEU A 186 20.26 -11.33 -13.47
CA LEU A 186 19.75 -10.23 -12.65
C LEU A 186 19.90 -10.51 -11.15
N ALA A 187 19.52 -11.72 -10.69
CA ALA A 187 19.68 -12.12 -9.29
C ALA A 187 21.15 -12.08 -8.86
N LYS A 188 22.06 -12.59 -9.69
CA LYS A 188 23.50 -12.57 -9.46
C LYS A 188 24.05 -11.14 -9.38
N LYS A 189 23.61 -10.25 -10.28
CA LYS A 189 23.97 -8.83 -10.25
C LYS A 189 23.49 -8.16 -8.95
N ALA A 190 22.21 -8.31 -8.61
CA ALA A 190 21.63 -7.75 -7.39
C ALA A 190 22.32 -8.28 -6.13
N TYR A 191 22.55 -9.59 -6.03
CA TYR A 191 23.28 -10.20 -4.93
C TYR A 191 24.67 -9.59 -4.75
N LYS A 192 25.46 -9.48 -5.83
CA LYS A 192 26.83 -8.91 -5.78
C LYS A 192 26.81 -7.48 -5.27
N ILE A 193 25.87 -6.66 -5.75
CA ILE A 193 25.71 -5.26 -5.32
C ILE A 193 25.37 -5.21 -3.83
N LEU A 194 24.29 -5.89 -3.41
CA LEU A 194 23.83 -5.91 -2.02
C LEU A 194 24.90 -6.43 -1.05
N GLN A 195 25.65 -7.47 -1.45
CA GLN A 195 26.76 -8.03 -0.68
C GLN A 195 27.93 -7.05 -0.56
N SER A 196 28.31 -6.38 -1.67
CA SER A 196 29.41 -5.40 -1.67
C SER A 196 29.14 -4.20 -0.77
N LYS A 197 27.86 -3.86 -0.56
CA LYS A 197 27.40 -2.79 0.33
C LYS A 197 27.12 -3.28 1.76
N ASN A 198 27.40 -4.55 2.05
CA ASN A 198 27.14 -5.15 3.36
C ASN A 198 25.68 -4.96 3.81
N ILE A 199 24.71 -5.07 2.90
CA ILE A 199 23.28 -4.85 3.20
C ILE A 199 22.67 -6.08 3.88
N PHE A 200 23.09 -7.29 3.52
CA PHE A 200 22.56 -8.51 4.12
C PHE A 200 22.88 -8.62 5.62
N ALA A 201 21.90 -9.07 6.40
CA ALA A 201 22.00 -9.32 7.84
C ALA A 201 22.02 -10.82 8.18
N SER A 202 21.45 -11.65 7.30
CA SER A 202 21.40 -13.11 7.45
C SER A 202 21.87 -13.83 6.19
N ILE A 203 21.92 -15.15 6.26
CA ILE A 203 21.95 -16.02 5.08
C ILE A 203 20.56 -16.11 4.43
N GLU A 204 20.51 -16.56 3.17
CA GLU A 204 19.28 -16.93 2.47
C GLU A 204 18.67 -18.18 3.12
N MET A 205 17.37 -18.14 3.42
CA MET A 205 16.63 -19.25 4.06
C MET A 205 15.41 -19.63 3.24
N ARG A 206 14.92 -20.85 3.45
CA ARG A 206 13.64 -21.31 2.88
C ARG A 206 12.47 -20.68 3.63
N HIS A 207 11.45 -20.30 2.87
CA HIS A 207 10.16 -19.86 3.38
C HIS A 207 9.08 -20.84 2.91
N GLN A 208 8.28 -21.36 3.83
CA GLN A 208 7.22 -22.33 3.52
C GLN A 208 5.81 -21.80 3.79
N SER A 209 5.65 -20.57 4.28
CA SER A 209 4.35 -19.96 4.58
C SER A 209 3.74 -19.26 3.36
N SER A 210 3.79 -19.91 2.19
CA SER A 210 3.12 -19.45 0.98
C SER A 210 2.86 -20.61 0.04
N LEU A 211 1.82 -20.53 -0.80
CA LEU A 211 1.54 -21.56 -1.82
C LEU A 211 2.53 -21.60 -2.99
N SER A 212 3.59 -20.76 -2.95
CA SER A 212 4.71 -20.87 -3.87
C SER A 212 5.49 -22.17 -3.65
N PRO A 213 5.84 -22.92 -4.71
CA PRO A 213 6.63 -24.15 -4.57
C PRO A 213 8.07 -23.88 -4.11
N ILE A 214 8.59 -22.67 -4.34
CA ILE A 214 9.87 -22.20 -3.81
C ILE A 214 9.67 -20.81 -3.22
N GLY A 215 9.60 -20.77 -1.88
CA GLY A 215 9.74 -19.54 -1.10
C GLY A 215 11.15 -19.40 -0.54
N LEU A 216 11.69 -18.19 -0.61
CA LEU A 216 12.94 -17.77 0.01
C LEU A 216 12.69 -16.53 0.89
N LEU A 217 13.48 -16.37 1.94
CA LEU A 217 13.51 -15.15 2.73
C LEU A 217 14.94 -14.79 3.12
N ARG A 218 15.19 -13.51 3.35
CA ARG A 218 16.47 -13.03 3.86
C ARG A 218 16.32 -11.73 4.62
N GLN A 219 17.05 -11.60 5.72
CA GLN A 219 17.13 -10.37 6.49
C GLN A 219 18.21 -9.43 5.94
N TRP A 220 17.93 -8.13 6.00
CA TRP A 220 18.81 -7.05 5.57
C TRP A 220 18.73 -5.85 6.52
N LYS A 221 19.77 -5.00 6.49
CA LYS A 221 19.93 -3.84 7.37
C LYS A 221 19.35 -2.59 6.73
N LEU A 222 18.41 -1.97 7.42
CA LEU A 222 17.94 -0.61 7.14
C LEU A 222 18.67 0.38 8.06
N MET A 223 19.20 1.45 7.48
CA MET A 223 19.75 2.59 8.22
C MET A 223 19.54 3.86 7.41
N ARG A 224 18.77 4.82 7.94
CA ARG A 224 18.56 6.13 7.32
C ARG A 224 18.76 7.24 8.32
N GLN A 225 19.14 8.41 7.82
CA GLN A 225 19.31 9.60 8.62
C GLN A 225 18.54 10.77 8.02
N VAL A 226 17.82 11.47 8.87
CA VAL A 226 17.15 12.72 8.54
C VAL A 226 17.74 13.82 9.39
N ASN A 227 18.24 14.85 8.74
CA ASN A 227 18.80 16.04 9.34
C ASN A 227 18.21 17.27 8.66
N THR A 228 17.12 17.77 9.23
CA THR A 228 16.46 19.02 8.87
C THR A 228 16.57 20.00 10.04
N PRO A 229 16.32 21.30 9.84
CA PRO A 229 16.32 22.27 10.94
C PRO A 229 15.36 21.93 12.08
N SER A 230 14.28 21.20 11.79
CA SER A 230 13.21 20.86 12.75
C SER A 230 13.32 19.45 13.34
N LEU A 231 13.93 18.50 12.62
CA LEU A 231 14.07 17.11 13.05
C LEU A 231 15.46 16.56 12.71
N ASN A 232 16.10 15.95 13.71
CA ASN A 232 17.38 15.25 13.54
C ASN A 232 17.28 13.85 14.16
N TYR A 233 17.18 12.83 13.31
CA TYR A 233 17.08 11.44 13.75
C TYR A 233 17.72 10.43 12.81
N SER A 234 17.97 9.24 13.35
CA SER A 234 18.28 8.03 12.58
C SER A 234 17.16 7.01 12.72
N LEU A 235 16.95 6.20 11.68
CA LEU A 235 16.01 5.08 11.66
C LEU A 235 16.76 3.81 11.29
N ASN A 236 16.78 2.83 12.20
CA ASN A 236 17.54 1.60 12.05
C ASN A 236 16.61 0.38 12.17
N SER A 237 16.79 -0.65 11.36
CA SER A 237 16.03 -1.88 11.56
C SER A 237 16.66 -3.08 10.85
N LEU A 238 16.32 -4.27 11.33
CA LEU A 238 16.45 -5.49 10.54
C LEU A 238 15.12 -5.72 9.82
N GLN A 239 15.19 -5.77 8.51
CA GLN A 239 14.04 -5.96 7.63
C GLN A 239 14.12 -7.35 7.00
N THR A 240 12.98 -7.96 6.69
CA THR A 240 12.91 -9.24 5.98
C THR A 240 12.23 -9.01 4.65
N SER A 241 12.83 -9.55 3.59
CA SER A 241 12.21 -9.61 2.27
C SER A 241 12.04 -11.05 1.82
N TYR A 242 11.15 -11.25 0.87
CA TYR A 242 10.73 -12.57 0.42
C TYR A 242 10.92 -12.72 -1.08
N GLY A 243 11.05 -13.96 -1.55
CA GLY A 243 11.12 -14.27 -2.96
C GLY A 243 10.39 -15.55 -3.26
N ARG A 244 9.60 -15.55 -4.33
CA ARG A 244 8.69 -16.64 -4.69
C ARG A 244 8.89 -17.02 -6.15
N GLY A 245 8.74 -18.31 -6.48
CA GLY A 245 8.87 -18.76 -7.85
C GLY A 245 8.74 -20.27 -8.04
N PHE A 246 8.81 -20.71 -9.30
CA PHE A 246 8.76 -22.14 -9.67
C PHE A 246 10.15 -22.79 -9.72
N ASN A 247 11.21 -21.97 -9.73
CA ASN A 247 12.60 -22.40 -9.64
C ASN A 247 13.39 -21.42 -8.75
N LEU A 248 14.62 -21.80 -8.39
CA LEU A 248 15.46 -21.00 -7.50
C LEU A 248 15.83 -19.64 -8.11
N ASP A 249 16.02 -19.55 -9.42
CA ASP A 249 16.41 -18.28 -10.06
C ASP A 249 15.27 -17.26 -10.02
N GLN A 250 14.03 -17.70 -10.24
CA GLN A 250 12.84 -16.86 -10.08
C GLN A 250 12.66 -16.39 -8.64
N ALA A 251 12.76 -17.31 -7.67
CA ALA A 251 12.63 -16.94 -6.26
C ALA A 251 13.76 -15.99 -5.81
N ARG A 252 15.00 -16.20 -6.26
CA ARG A 252 16.14 -15.33 -5.92
C ARG A 252 16.05 -13.95 -6.55
N VAL A 253 15.63 -13.86 -7.82
CA VAL A 253 15.45 -12.55 -8.45
C VAL A 253 14.34 -11.78 -7.75
N GLY A 254 13.23 -12.44 -7.39
CA GLY A 254 12.17 -11.83 -6.55
C GLY A 254 12.74 -11.31 -5.22
N LEU A 255 13.44 -12.17 -4.47
CA LEU A 255 14.02 -11.82 -3.18
C LEU A 255 14.98 -10.63 -3.25
N TYR A 256 15.97 -10.67 -4.14
CA TYR A 256 17.00 -9.64 -4.17
C TYR A 256 16.49 -8.33 -4.79
N MET A 257 15.57 -8.39 -5.74
CA MET A 257 14.97 -7.18 -6.30
C MET A 257 13.98 -6.54 -5.33
N GLU A 258 13.27 -7.32 -4.49
CA GLU A 258 12.47 -6.76 -3.39
C GLU A 258 13.37 -6.05 -2.36
N ILE A 259 14.52 -6.62 -2.00
CA ILE A 259 15.50 -5.93 -1.13
C ILE A 259 15.97 -4.62 -1.78
N VAL A 260 16.28 -4.62 -3.07
CA VAL A 260 16.70 -3.41 -3.82
C VAL A 260 15.60 -2.34 -3.81
N GLU A 261 14.36 -2.74 -4.07
CA GLU A 261 13.18 -1.89 -3.97
C GLU A 261 13.08 -1.29 -2.57
N ARG A 262 12.91 -2.14 -1.55
CA ARG A 262 12.66 -1.71 -0.16
C ARG A 262 13.79 -0.89 0.40
N PHE A 263 15.04 -1.23 0.10
CA PHE A 263 16.18 -0.39 0.49
C PHE A 263 16.07 1.00 -0.14
N SER A 264 15.64 1.12 -1.40
CA SER A 264 15.50 2.43 -2.07
C SER A 264 14.25 3.22 -1.64
N SER A 265 13.31 2.58 -0.96
CA SER A 265 12.03 3.16 -0.53
C SER A 265 12.10 4.00 0.76
N PHE A 266 13.27 4.15 1.37
CA PHE A 266 13.48 5.03 2.52
C PHE A 266 14.52 6.10 2.18
N ALA A 267 14.25 7.36 2.53
CA ALA A 267 15.10 8.50 2.22
C ALA A 267 16.06 8.84 3.37
N SER A 268 17.32 9.09 3.03
CA SER A 268 18.19 9.93 3.85
C SER A 268 18.07 11.38 3.40
N ILE A 269 17.84 12.29 4.34
CA ILE A 269 17.58 13.70 4.07
C ILE A 269 18.58 14.56 4.83
N LYS A 270 19.19 15.51 4.13
CA LYS A 270 20.05 16.53 4.72
C LYS A 270 19.93 17.82 3.91
N ASP A 271 19.95 18.97 4.57
CA ASP A 271 19.95 20.29 3.92
C ASP A 271 18.80 20.45 2.90
N ASN A 272 17.62 19.92 3.24
CA ASN A 272 16.44 19.85 2.37
C ASN A 272 16.70 19.17 1.01
N GLN A 273 17.52 18.11 1.01
CA GLN A 273 17.76 17.28 -0.16
C GLN A 273 17.66 15.80 0.20
N VAL A 274 17.16 14.99 -0.73
CA VAL A 274 17.28 13.53 -0.65
C VAL A 274 18.64 13.12 -1.22
N LEU A 275 19.47 12.49 -0.40
CA LEU A 275 20.89 12.25 -0.71
C LEU A 275 21.17 10.95 -1.49
N ASP A 276 20.32 9.96 -1.30
CA ASP A 276 20.59 8.58 -1.70
C ASP A 276 20.45 8.30 -3.21
N LEU A 277 19.85 9.25 -3.92
CA LEU A 277 19.52 9.12 -5.33
C LEU A 277 20.74 9.28 -6.22
N LYS A 278 20.68 8.74 -7.44
CA LYS A 278 21.72 8.94 -8.47
C LYS A 278 22.08 10.41 -8.69
N GLU A 279 21.09 11.30 -8.52
CA GLU A 279 21.25 12.74 -8.46
C GLU A 279 20.46 13.25 -7.24
N PRO A 280 21.09 13.96 -6.29
CA PRO A 280 20.38 14.54 -5.16
C PRO A 280 19.21 15.41 -5.62
N LYS A 281 18.04 15.21 -5.02
CA LYS A 281 16.83 15.97 -5.37
C LYS A 281 16.50 16.98 -4.28
N PRO A 282 16.26 18.25 -4.64
CA PRO A 282 15.82 19.25 -3.68
C PRO A 282 14.40 18.94 -3.17
N ILE A 283 14.17 19.25 -1.91
CA ILE A 283 12.87 19.20 -1.24
C ILE A 283 12.31 20.62 -1.18
N TYR A 284 11.11 20.79 -1.70
CA TYR A 284 10.37 22.06 -1.63
C TYR A 284 9.44 22.02 -0.43
N ILE A 285 9.35 23.12 0.32
CA ILE A 285 8.50 23.20 1.51
C ILE A 285 7.46 24.30 1.28
N GLY A 286 6.19 23.96 1.44
CA GLY A 286 5.11 24.92 1.27
C GLY A 286 3.74 24.26 1.19
N THR A 287 2.71 25.10 1.21
CA THR A 287 1.33 24.67 0.95
C THR A 287 1.14 24.46 -0.55
N TYR A 288 0.17 23.63 -0.94
CA TYR A 288 -0.17 23.41 -2.34
C TYR A 288 -0.42 24.73 -3.09
N SER A 289 -1.23 25.63 -2.53
CA SER A 289 -1.54 26.92 -3.14
C SER A 289 -0.33 27.84 -3.27
N ASN A 290 0.58 27.85 -2.28
CA ASN A 290 1.77 28.71 -2.32
C ASN A 290 2.74 28.27 -3.41
N LEU A 291 3.00 26.96 -3.54
CA LEU A 291 3.86 26.44 -4.60
C LEU A 291 3.25 26.66 -5.99
N LYS A 292 1.93 26.50 -6.11
CA LYS A 292 1.22 26.78 -7.37
C LYS A 292 1.31 28.26 -7.77
N LYS A 293 1.20 29.19 -6.81
CA LYS A 293 1.39 30.64 -7.05
C LYS A 293 2.81 30.98 -7.51
N GLN A 294 3.80 30.18 -7.15
CA GLN A 294 5.18 30.30 -7.64
C GLN A 294 5.38 29.71 -9.05
N GLY A 295 4.31 29.24 -9.70
CA GLY A 295 4.36 28.66 -11.05
C GLY A 295 4.77 27.18 -11.07
N LEU A 296 4.80 26.50 -9.92
CA LEU A 296 5.16 25.08 -9.85
C LEU A 296 3.93 24.19 -10.09
N ASN A 297 4.07 23.22 -10.98
CA ASN A 297 3.06 22.16 -11.14
C ASN A 297 3.11 21.21 -9.94
N CYS A 298 2.01 21.09 -9.20
CA CYS A 298 1.94 20.32 -7.97
C CYS A 298 0.72 19.39 -7.99
N LEU A 299 0.89 18.17 -7.50
CA LEU A 299 -0.23 17.27 -7.26
C LEU A 299 -1.08 17.79 -6.09
N SER A 300 -2.35 18.10 -6.34
CA SER A 300 -3.28 18.42 -5.25
C SER A 300 -3.43 17.22 -4.31
N PRO A 301 -3.20 17.37 -3.00
CA PRO A 301 -3.37 16.28 -2.04
C PRO A 301 -4.80 15.74 -2.01
N GLN A 302 -5.82 16.55 -2.35
CA GLN A 302 -7.21 16.08 -2.46
C GLN A 302 -7.47 15.09 -3.61
N LYS A 303 -6.54 14.96 -4.57
CA LYS A 303 -6.61 13.90 -5.59
C LYS A 303 -6.05 12.56 -5.11
N LEU A 304 -5.48 12.54 -3.90
CA LEU A 304 -5.14 11.31 -3.20
C LEU A 304 -6.37 10.83 -2.44
N SER A 305 -6.50 9.53 -2.21
CA SER A 305 -7.62 8.95 -1.46
C SER A 305 -7.47 9.17 0.05
N LEU A 306 -7.48 10.43 0.49
CA LEU A 306 -7.34 10.84 1.89
C LEU A 306 -8.62 10.54 2.69
N ASP A 307 -8.49 10.31 4.00
CA ASP A 307 -9.62 10.12 4.94
C ASP A 307 -10.14 11.42 5.55
N PHE A 308 -9.53 12.53 5.17
CA PHE A 308 -9.92 13.86 5.62
C PHE A 308 -9.73 14.87 4.49
N THR A 309 -10.34 16.03 4.66
CA THR A 309 -10.12 17.17 3.76
C THR A 309 -8.83 17.89 4.14
N TYR A 310 -7.81 17.81 3.29
CA TYR A 310 -6.58 18.62 3.41
C TYR A 310 -6.92 20.13 3.40
N GLN A 311 -6.29 20.90 4.30
CA GLN A 311 -6.59 22.30 4.59
C GLN A 311 -5.39 23.23 4.34
N GLU A 312 -4.64 22.99 3.27
CA GLU A 312 -3.48 23.80 2.89
C GLU A 312 -2.37 23.81 3.96
N GLU A 313 -2.22 22.73 4.73
CA GLU A 313 -1.08 22.58 5.63
C GLU A 313 0.24 22.49 4.85
N PRO A 314 1.34 23.08 5.33
CA PRO A 314 2.63 22.99 4.62
C PRO A 314 3.10 21.54 4.56
N LEU A 315 3.56 21.14 3.38
CA LEU A 315 4.14 19.81 3.11
C LEU A 315 5.55 19.96 2.51
N HIS A 316 6.28 18.86 2.51
CA HIS A 316 7.55 18.64 1.83
C HIS A 316 7.25 17.96 0.50
N TRP A 317 7.87 18.45 -0.57
CA TRP A 317 7.56 18.03 -1.93
C TRP A 317 8.83 17.64 -2.68
N ILE A 318 8.71 16.67 -3.58
CA ILE A 318 9.79 16.20 -4.45
C ILE A 318 9.30 16.07 -5.89
N TYR A 319 10.21 16.28 -6.85
CA TYR A 319 9.86 16.10 -8.26
C TYR A 319 9.66 14.64 -8.65
N GLY A 320 8.52 14.41 -9.29
CA GLY A 320 8.23 13.28 -10.15
C GLY A 320 8.02 13.72 -11.60
N GLU A 321 7.63 12.75 -12.41
CA GLU A 321 7.33 12.89 -13.84
C GLU A 321 5.90 12.39 -14.08
N GLN A 322 5.01 13.30 -14.48
CA GLN A 322 3.63 12.98 -14.82
C GLN A 322 3.51 12.60 -16.29
N VAL A 323 2.75 11.56 -16.58
CA VAL A 323 2.42 11.14 -17.94
C VAL A 323 1.12 11.82 -18.38
N LEU A 324 1.23 12.69 -19.39
CA LEU A 324 0.07 13.29 -20.06
C LEU A 324 -0.44 12.37 -21.17
N ARG A 325 0.51 11.80 -21.92
CA ARG A 325 0.38 10.71 -22.90
C ARG A 325 1.69 9.93 -22.87
N PRO A 326 1.78 8.67 -23.35
CA PRO A 326 3.03 7.89 -23.25
C PRO A 326 4.29 8.63 -23.74
N GLU A 327 4.18 9.43 -24.81
CA GLU A 327 5.26 10.22 -25.41
C GLU A 327 5.42 11.62 -24.81
N GLN A 328 4.46 12.08 -23.99
CA GLN A 328 4.44 13.43 -23.45
C GLN A 328 4.41 13.41 -21.92
N ARG A 329 5.45 13.97 -21.32
CA ARG A 329 5.64 13.99 -19.87
C ARG A 329 5.94 15.39 -19.38
N GLU A 330 5.60 15.66 -18.13
CA GLU A 330 5.91 16.93 -17.47
C GLU A 330 6.43 16.72 -16.05
N LYS A 331 7.18 17.70 -15.55
CA LYS A 331 7.61 17.72 -14.15
C LYS A 331 6.42 18.09 -13.27
N ILE A 332 6.28 17.37 -12.16
CA ILE A 332 5.28 17.65 -11.14
C ILE A 332 5.89 17.45 -9.75
N LEU A 333 5.52 18.31 -8.81
CA LEU A 333 5.80 18.12 -7.40
C LEU A 333 4.74 17.21 -6.76
N VAL A 334 5.20 16.18 -6.05
CA VAL A 334 4.34 15.32 -5.23
C VAL A 334 4.78 15.40 -3.76
N PRO A 335 3.87 15.21 -2.78
CA PRO A 335 4.26 15.19 -1.38
C PRO A 335 5.28 14.08 -1.12
N LEU A 336 6.37 14.38 -0.44
CA LEU A 336 7.48 13.45 -0.22
C LEU A 336 7.02 12.18 0.52
N GLN A 337 6.12 12.35 1.48
CA GLN A 337 5.54 11.25 2.24
C GLN A 337 4.71 10.26 1.40
N VAL A 338 4.28 10.61 0.18
CA VAL A 338 3.63 9.63 -0.72
C VAL A 338 4.63 8.75 -1.48
N VAL A 339 5.92 9.09 -1.39
CA VAL A 339 7.00 8.46 -2.14
C VAL A 339 7.78 7.48 -1.29
N TYR A 340 8.14 7.90 -0.07
CA TYR A 340 9.02 7.14 0.82
C TYR A 340 8.24 6.52 1.99
N LEU A 341 8.61 5.29 2.34
CA LEU A 341 8.08 4.60 3.51
C LEU A 341 8.64 5.24 4.78
N PHE A 342 7.79 5.33 5.80
CA PHE A 342 8.14 5.89 7.11
C PHE A 342 8.80 7.28 7.00
N SER A 343 8.27 8.14 6.13
CA SER A 343 8.68 9.55 6.08
C SER A 343 8.22 10.25 7.35
N ASN A 344 9.17 10.72 8.17
CA ASN A 344 8.89 11.56 9.34
C ASN A 344 9.61 12.89 9.16
N LEU A 345 8.83 13.93 8.87
CA LEU A 345 9.26 15.30 8.61
C LEU A 345 8.35 16.26 9.39
N ASN A 346 8.75 17.52 9.52
CA ASN A 346 7.97 18.51 10.27
C ASN A 346 6.78 19.02 9.44
N GLU A 347 5.80 18.15 9.26
CA GLU A 347 4.58 18.33 8.49
C GLU A 347 3.44 17.50 9.08
N ILE A 348 2.25 17.59 8.50
CA ILE A 348 1.15 16.66 8.82
C ILE A 348 1.32 15.34 8.04
N ASP A 349 0.84 14.26 8.62
CA ASP A 349 0.62 13.01 7.92
C ASP A 349 -0.62 13.14 7.02
N LEU A 350 -0.55 12.61 5.81
CA LEU A 350 -1.68 12.48 4.88
C LEU A 350 -2.41 11.14 5.05
N PHE A 351 -1.74 10.15 5.63
CA PHE A 351 -2.26 8.80 5.86
C PHE A 351 -1.84 8.32 7.25
N ASP A 352 -2.66 7.54 7.93
CA ASP A 352 -2.22 6.93 9.19
C ASP A 352 -1.10 5.88 8.97
N GLY A 353 -1.16 5.16 7.86
CA GLY A 353 -0.09 4.28 7.42
C GLY A 353 -0.06 4.15 5.90
N LEU A 354 0.96 4.71 5.26
CA LEU A 354 1.16 4.51 3.83
C LEU A 354 1.88 3.19 3.56
N GLY A 355 1.24 2.30 2.81
CA GLY A 355 1.83 1.05 2.34
C GLY A 355 2.84 1.23 1.20
N SER A 356 3.41 0.11 0.76
CA SER A 356 4.42 0.12 -0.32
C SER A 356 3.87 0.24 -1.72
N THR A 357 2.56 0.15 -1.90
CA THR A 357 1.87 0.13 -3.21
C THR A 357 2.53 1.03 -4.26
N GLY A 358 2.92 0.46 -5.39
CA GLY A 358 3.52 1.18 -6.50
C GLY A 358 5.02 1.41 -6.36
N LEU A 359 5.68 0.80 -5.37
CA LEU A 359 7.13 0.69 -5.35
C LEU A 359 7.53 -0.53 -6.15
N ALA A 360 8.43 -0.39 -7.11
CA ALA A 360 8.96 -1.54 -7.82
C ALA A 360 10.41 -1.33 -8.25
N ALA A 361 11.18 -2.41 -8.22
CA ALA A 361 12.49 -2.48 -8.84
C ALA A 361 12.45 -3.27 -10.16
N GLY A 362 13.43 -3.03 -11.04
CA GLY A 362 13.53 -3.72 -12.32
C GLY A 362 14.94 -3.74 -12.88
N ALA A 363 15.18 -4.57 -13.90
CA ALA A 363 16.42 -4.54 -14.67
C ALA A 363 16.58 -3.24 -15.48
N THR A 364 15.44 -2.69 -15.93
CA THR A 364 15.34 -1.41 -16.66
C THR A 364 14.32 -0.51 -15.98
N LEU A 365 14.38 0.80 -16.26
CA LEU A 365 13.39 1.75 -15.74
C LEU A 365 11.98 1.44 -16.25
N ALA A 366 11.85 0.99 -17.49
CA ALA A 366 10.56 0.60 -18.07
C ALA A 366 9.96 -0.62 -17.34
N GLN A 367 10.79 -1.61 -16.98
CA GLN A 367 10.33 -2.77 -16.22
C GLN A 367 9.86 -2.38 -14.81
N ALA A 368 10.62 -1.50 -14.13
CA ALA A 368 10.23 -0.98 -12.82
C ALA A 368 8.90 -0.20 -12.90
N LYS A 369 8.75 0.69 -13.89
CA LYS A 369 7.49 1.46 -14.11
C LYS A 369 6.31 0.53 -14.40
N LEU A 370 6.48 -0.48 -15.27
CA LEU A 370 5.43 -1.44 -15.60
C LEU A 370 4.98 -2.24 -14.37
N ALA A 371 5.92 -2.76 -13.58
CA ALA A 371 5.63 -3.50 -12.36
C ALA A 371 4.90 -2.62 -11.33
N ALA A 372 5.39 -1.38 -11.12
CA ALA A 372 4.77 -0.43 -10.20
C ALA A 372 3.33 -0.07 -10.62
N LEU A 373 3.06 0.14 -11.91
CA LEU A 373 1.69 0.39 -12.38
C LEU A 373 0.77 -0.81 -12.14
N LEU A 374 1.23 -2.03 -12.47
CA LEU A 374 0.44 -3.25 -12.27
C LEU A 374 0.11 -3.46 -10.79
N GLU A 375 1.03 -3.18 -9.88
CA GLU A 375 0.77 -3.25 -8.44
C GLU A 375 -0.25 -2.19 -7.99
N VAL A 376 -0.17 -0.94 -8.46
CA VAL A 376 -1.17 0.08 -8.13
C VAL A 376 -2.57 -0.33 -8.61
N ILE A 377 -2.65 -0.91 -9.82
CA ILE A 377 -3.90 -1.40 -10.42
C ILE A 377 -4.44 -2.62 -9.66
N GLU A 378 -3.56 -3.53 -9.24
CA GLU A 378 -3.91 -4.66 -8.38
C GLU A 378 -4.56 -4.19 -7.08
N ARG A 379 -3.95 -3.23 -6.39
CA ARG A 379 -4.44 -2.72 -5.09
C ARG A 379 -5.73 -1.92 -5.22
N ASP A 380 -5.90 -1.18 -6.31
CA ASP A 380 -7.18 -0.52 -6.63
C ASP A 380 -8.29 -1.55 -6.87
N SER A 381 -7.99 -2.58 -7.65
CA SER A 381 -8.94 -3.68 -7.95
C SER A 381 -9.29 -4.49 -6.71
N GLU A 382 -8.34 -4.71 -5.81
CA GLU A 382 -8.54 -5.37 -4.52
C GLU A 382 -9.42 -4.52 -3.59
N ALA A 383 -9.14 -3.22 -3.47
CA ALA A 383 -9.90 -2.31 -2.60
C ALA A 383 -11.38 -2.19 -3.03
N LEU A 384 -11.66 -2.28 -4.33
CA LEU A 384 -13.02 -2.22 -4.91
C LEU A 384 -13.64 -3.61 -5.14
N GLY A 385 -12.87 -4.67 -4.95
CA GLY A 385 -13.18 -6.04 -5.32
C GLY A 385 -13.95 -6.81 -4.24
N PHE A 386 -15.17 -6.38 -3.91
CA PHE A 386 -16.07 -7.10 -3.00
C PHE A 386 -16.13 -8.60 -3.32
N TYR A 387 -16.21 -9.44 -2.29
CA TYR A 387 -16.39 -10.88 -2.45
C TYR A 387 -17.76 -11.18 -3.08
N LEU A 388 -17.71 -11.90 -4.20
CA LEU A 388 -18.86 -12.23 -5.03
C LEU A 388 -18.75 -13.70 -5.48
N PRO A 389 -19.57 -14.62 -4.92
CA PRO A 389 -19.53 -16.05 -5.27
C PRO A 389 -19.65 -16.33 -6.77
N GLN A 390 -20.46 -15.56 -7.49
CA GLN A 390 -20.68 -15.66 -8.95
C GLN A 390 -19.44 -15.31 -9.78
N LYS A 391 -18.48 -14.58 -9.21
CA LYS A 391 -17.17 -14.30 -9.83
C LYS A 391 -16.09 -15.31 -9.42
N CYS A 392 -16.42 -16.26 -8.54
CA CYS A 392 -15.48 -17.28 -8.08
C CYS A 392 -15.44 -18.47 -9.04
N PHE A 393 -14.26 -19.07 -9.16
CA PHE A 393 -14.01 -20.24 -10.00
C PHE A 393 -12.83 -21.06 -9.48
N ARG A 394 -12.74 -22.31 -9.92
CA ARG A 394 -11.55 -23.16 -9.82
C ARG A 394 -10.95 -23.41 -11.19
N LEU A 395 -9.64 -23.67 -11.23
CA LEU A 395 -8.94 -24.07 -12.44
C LEU A 395 -8.89 -25.60 -12.51
N ASN A 396 -9.19 -26.18 -13.67
CA ASN A 396 -9.02 -27.62 -13.91
C ASN A 396 -7.65 -27.91 -14.54
N PRO A 397 -6.68 -28.44 -13.77
CA PRO A 397 -5.34 -28.71 -14.29
C PRO A 397 -5.30 -29.88 -15.28
N GLN A 398 -6.28 -30.80 -15.26
CA GLN A 398 -6.32 -31.96 -16.16
C GLN A 398 -6.83 -31.61 -17.56
N LYS A 399 -7.66 -30.57 -17.68
CA LYS A 399 -8.20 -30.07 -18.96
C LYS A 399 -7.40 -28.93 -19.57
N SER A 400 -6.36 -28.45 -18.89
CA SER A 400 -5.51 -27.35 -19.34
C SER A 400 -4.15 -27.88 -19.84
N ALA A 401 -3.42 -27.08 -20.60
CA ALA A 401 -2.06 -27.40 -21.01
C ALA A 401 -1.15 -27.72 -19.81
N SER A 402 -0.25 -28.69 -19.97
CA SER A 402 0.69 -29.07 -18.91
C SER A 402 1.77 -28.00 -18.75
N THR A 403 1.67 -27.21 -17.69
CA THR A 403 2.60 -26.14 -17.33
C THR A 403 3.11 -26.35 -15.90
N PRO A 404 4.19 -25.68 -15.47
CA PRO A 404 4.56 -25.68 -14.05
C PRO A 404 3.41 -25.26 -13.13
N PHE A 405 2.55 -24.34 -13.58
CA PHE A 405 1.39 -23.86 -12.84
C PHE A 405 0.30 -24.93 -12.68
N THR A 406 -0.11 -25.62 -13.75
CA THR A 406 -1.11 -26.70 -13.63
C THR A 406 -0.61 -27.86 -12.80
N LYS A 407 0.69 -28.18 -12.87
CA LYS A 407 1.33 -29.18 -12.00
C LYS A 407 1.29 -28.78 -10.52
N LEU A 408 1.46 -27.49 -10.21
CA LEU A 408 1.32 -26.98 -8.84
C LEU A 408 -0.12 -27.10 -8.34
N LEU A 409 -1.10 -26.72 -9.16
CA LEU A 409 -2.52 -26.87 -8.84
C LEU A 409 -2.88 -28.33 -8.53
N SER A 410 -2.43 -29.29 -9.35
CA SER A 410 -2.63 -30.71 -9.06
C SER A 410 -1.99 -31.17 -7.76
N LYS A 411 -0.80 -30.66 -7.41
CA LYS A 411 -0.14 -30.99 -6.14
C LYS A 411 -0.89 -30.42 -4.93
N LEU A 412 -1.43 -29.21 -5.05
CA LEU A 412 -2.26 -28.59 -4.01
C LEU A 412 -3.53 -29.41 -3.78
N GLU A 413 -4.22 -29.80 -4.87
CA GLU A 413 -5.41 -30.64 -4.79
C GLU A 413 -5.11 -32.01 -4.15
N GLN A 414 -4.00 -32.65 -4.51
CA GLN A 414 -3.53 -33.90 -3.88
C GLN A 414 -3.21 -33.75 -2.39
N ALA A 415 -2.71 -32.58 -1.97
CA ALA A 415 -2.49 -32.25 -0.58
C ALA A 415 -3.79 -31.91 0.18
N GLY A 416 -4.94 -31.84 -0.50
CA GLY A 416 -6.22 -31.43 0.08
C GLY A 416 -6.34 -29.92 0.29
N ILE A 417 -5.58 -29.13 -0.46
CA ILE A 417 -5.61 -27.66 -0.46
C ILE A 417 -6.42 -27.21 -1.68
N GLN A 418 -7.65 -26.77 -1.43
CA GLN A 418 -8.65 -26.37 -2.41
C GLN A 418 -8.60 -24.86 -2.62
N VAL A 419 -7.88 -24.43 -3.65
CA VAL A 419 -7.75 -23.01 -3.98
C VAL A 419 -8.94 -22.55 -4.81
N THR A 420 -9.52 -21.42 -4.41
CA THR A 420 -10.55 -20.72 -5.19
C THR A 420 -9.97 -19.41 -5.73
N PHE A 421 -10.31 -19.07 -6.96
CA PHE A 421 -9.98 -17.79 -7.57
C PHE A 421 -11.23 -16.94 -7.71
N GLN A 422 -11.11 -15.63 -7.53
CA GLN A 422 -12.14 -14.65 -7.84
C GLN A 422 -11.60 -13.66 -8.88
N ASP A 423 -12.40 -13.37 -9.90
CA ASP A 423 -12.09 -12.32 -10.88
C ASP A 423 -12.33 -10.92 -10.29
N LEU A 424 -11.26 -10.15 -10.20
CA LEU A 424 -11.25 -8.76 -9.74
C LEU A 424 -11.01 -7.76 -10.88
N THR A 425 -11.02 -8.21 -12.14
CA THR A 425 -10.78 -7.36 -13.30
C THR A 425 -11.78 -6.19 -13.31
N SER A 426 -11.26 -4.97 -13.24
CA SER A 426 -12.05 -3.73 -13.25
C SER A 426 -12.54 -3.37 -14.65
N GLU A 427 -13.26 -2.27 -14.77
CA GLU A 427 -13.71 -1.68 -16.02
C GLU A 427 -12.56 -1.34 -17.00
N LEU A 428 -11.34 -1.17 -16.49
CA LEU A 428 -10.14 -0.99 -17.32
C LEU A 428 -9.76 -2.27 -18.08
N GLY A 429 -10.26 -3.43 -17.67
CA GLY A 429 -10.06 -4.71 -18.37
C GLY A 429 -8.68 -5.32 -18.20
N ILE A 430 -7.90 -4.87 -17.21
CA ILE A 430 -6.58 -5.43 -16.89
C ILE A 430 -6.79 -6.67 -16.02
N PRO A 431 -6.35 -7.87 -16.44
CA PRO A 431 -6.53 -9.09 -15.66
C PRO A 431 -6.00 -8.95 -14.23
N CYS A 432 -6.90 -9.10 -13.26
CA CYS A 432 -6.60 -9.06 -11.85
C CYS A 432 -7.40 -10.14 -11.12
N TYR A 433 -6.74 -10.95 -10.29
CA TYR A 433 -7.36 -12.07 -9.62
C TYR A 433 -7.00 -12.09 -8.14
N LYS A 434 -7.94 -12.57 -7.32
CA LYS A 434 -7.71 -12.97 -5.94
C LYS A 434 -7.73 -14.49 -5.87
N ALA A 435 -6.65 -15.11 -5.39
CA ALA A 435 -6.64 -16.51 -5.00
C ALA A 435 -6.85 -16.59 -3.49
N PHE A 436 -7.60 -17.59 -3.02
CA PHE A 436 -7.78 -17.80 -1.59
C PHE A 436 -8.04 -19.26 -1.25
N VAL A 437 -7.76 -19.57 0.02
CA VAL A 437 -8.10 -20.85 0.67
C VAL A 437 -8.85 -20.56 1.96
N GLU A 438 -9.71 -21.49 2.36
CA GLU A 438 -10.48 -21.41 3.60
C GLU A 438 -10.12 -22.61 4.50
N THR A 439 -9.66 -22.34 5.72
CA THR A 439 -9.37 -23.39 6.71
C THR A 439 -10.64 -24.12 7.13
N LEU A 440 -10.49 -25.27 7.79
CA LEU A 440 -11.63 -26.01 8.32
C LEU A 440 -12.41 -25.18 9.36
N GLU A 441 -11.70 -24.30 10.06
CA GLU A 441 -12.21 -23.36 11.05
C GLU A 441 -12.90 -22.12 10.41
N GLY A 442 -12.75 -21.92 9.10
CA GLY A 442 -13.35 -20.81 8.36
C GLY A 442 -12.47 -19.56 8.23
N GLU A 443 -11.18 -19.65 8.54
CA GLU A 443 -10.24 -18.57 8.30
C GLU A 443 -9.84 -18.50 6.83
N ILE A 444 -9.68 -17.28 6.30
CA ILE A 444 -9.41 -17.06 4.88
C ILE A 444 -8.00 -16.52 4.71
N PHE A 445 -7.21 -17.21 3.89
CA PHE A 445 -5.90 -16.74 3.44
C PHE A 445 -5.98 -16.42 1.96
N LYS A 446 -5.58 -15.21 1.58
CA LYS A 446 -5.72 -14.70 0.22
C LYS A 446 -4.44 -14.05 -0.30
N GLY A 447 -4.33 -14.01 -1.62
CA GLY A 447 -3.29 -13.31 -2.37
C GLY A 447 -3.90 -12.73 -3.64
N THR A 448 -3.41 -11.57 -4.06
CA THR A 448 -3.87 -10.86 -5.25
C THR A 448 -2.76 -10.77 -6.29
N GLY A 449 -3.13 -10.60 -7.56
CA GLY A 449 -2.18 -10.53 -8.65
C GLY A 449 -2.80 -9.88 -9.89
N ALA A 450 -2.11 -8.86 -10.43
CA ALA A 450 -2.46 -8.25 -11.72
C ALA A 450 -1.36 -8.41 -12.77
N ASN A 451 -1.77 -8.61 -14.03
CA ASN A 451 -0.85 -8.68 -15.16
C ASN A 451 -1.58 -8.48 -16.50
N LEU A 452 -0.85 -8.07 -17.54
CA LEU A 452 -1.39 -8.06 -18.91
C LEU A 452 -1.65 -9.47 -19.45
N ASP A 453 -0.93 -10.47 -18.93
CA ASP A 453 -1.15 -11.89 -19.19
C ASP A 453 -1.92 -12.50 -18.02
N ALA A 454 -3.18 -12.85 -18.24
CA ALA A 454 -4.05 -13.33 -17.17
C ALA A 454 -3.54 -14.60 -16.48
N GLN A 455 -2.79 -15.47 -17.17
CA GLN A 455 -2.18 -16.64 -16.52
C GLN A 455 -1.08 -16.23 -15.54
N LYS A 456 -0.30 -15.18 -15.86
CA LYS A 456 0.69 -14.61 -14.91
C LYS A 456 0.02 -13.95 -13.72
N ALA A 457 -1.12 -13.29 -13.93
CA ALA A 457 -1.92 -12.71 -12.83
C ALA A 457 -2.43 -13.80 -11.88
N LEU A 458 -2.96 -14.91 -12.41
CA LEU A 458 -3.39 -16.07 -11.63
C LEU A 458 -2.24 -16.72 -10.84
N VAL A 459 -1.07 -16.85 -11.48
CA VAL A 459 0.15 -17.35 -10.83
C VAL A 459 0.54 -16.43 -9.67
N ALA A 460 0.63 -15.13 -9.90
CA ALA A 460 1.00 -14.15 -8.87
C ALA A 460 0.03 -14.25 -7.67
N ALA A 461 -1.28 -14.17 -7.95
CA ALA A 461 -2.33 -14.30 -6.93
C ALA A 461 -2.19 -15.58 -6.11
N LEU A 462 -1.98 -16.74 -6.74
CA LEU A 462 -1.78 -18.01 -6.04
C LEU A 462 -0.53 -17.98 -5.17
N THR A 463 0.61 -17.57 -5.72
CA THR A 463 1.89 -17.67 -5.01
C THR A 463 2.00 -16.69 -3.84
N GLU A 464 1.23 -15.60 -3.87
CA GLU A 464 1.09 -14.64 -2.77
C GLU A 464 0.29 -15.18 -1.58
N VAL A 465 -0.57 -16.21 -1.78
CA VAL A 465 -1.39 -16.76 -0.70
C VAL A 465 -0.49 -17.28 0.42
N PRO A 466 -0.58 -16.74 1.65
CA PRO A 466 0.32 -17.04 2.77
C PRO A 466 -0.06 -18.33 3.51
N TYR A 467 -0.27 -19.41 2.77
CA TYR A 467 -0.68 -20.69 3.32
C TYR A 467 0.48 -21.69 3.26
N PRO A 468 0.71 -22.52 4.29
CA PRO A 468 1.86 -23.41 4.30
C PRO A 468 1.83 -24.42 3.14
N PHE A 469 2.96 -24.62 2.47
CA PHE A 469 3.11 -25.61 1.39
C PHE A 469 4.57 -26.12 1.34
N PRO A 470 4.85 -27.42 1.12
CA PRO A 470 3.94 -28.52 0.76
C PRO A 470 3.28 -29.26 1.93
N HIS A 471 3.55 -28.85 3.17
CA HIS A 471 3.07 -29.53 4.38
C HIS A 471 1.91 -28.79 5.07
N GLY A 472 1.11 -28.04 4.31
CA GLY A 472 -0.03 -27.32 4.84
C GLY A 472 -1.18 -28.22 5.28
N PRO A 473 -2.03 -27.73 6.18
CA PRO A 473 -3.26 -28.43 6.53
C PRO A 473 -4.22 -28.55 5.33
N LYS A 474 -5.20 -29.43 5.45
CA LYS A 474 -6.30 -29.49 4.49
C LYS A 474 -7.21 -28.28 4.65
N THR A 475 -7.81 -27.84 3.56
CA THR A 475 -8.77 -26.74 3.53
C THR A 475 -10.20 -27.27 3.38
N LYS A 476 -11.21 -26.41 3.51
CA LYS A 476 -12.58 -26.78 3.15
C LYS A 476 -12.68 -27.20 1.68
N ASN A 477 -13.64 -28.07 1.40
CA ASN A 477 -13.97 -28.46 0.03
C ASN A 477 -14.59 -27.28 -0.73
N TRP A 478 -14.39 -27.26 -2.05
CA TRP A 478 -15.08 -26.31 -2.91
C TRP A 478 -16.61 -26.43 -2.78
N PRO A 479 -17.36 -25.32 -2.90
CA PRO A 479 -18.81 -25.39 -2.99
C PRO A 479 -19.23 -26.15 -4.26
N ALA A 480 -20.33 -26.90 -4.17
CA ALA A 480 -20.77 -27.82 -5.22
C ALA A 480 -21.01 -27.16 -6.60
N ASN A 481 -21.35 -25.88 -6.61
CA ASN A 481 -21.65 -25.08 -7.80
C ASN A 481 -20.48 -24.17 -8.24
N LEU A 482 -19.26 -24.37 -7.72
CA LEU A 482 -18.11 -23.55 -8.11
C LEU A 482 -17.82 -23.73 -9.61
N LYS A 483 -17.79 -22.62 -10.35
CA LYS A 483 -17.48 -22.64 -11.78
C LYS A 483 -16.08 -23.21 -12.01
N GLU A 484 -15.95 -24.10 -12.99
CA GLU A 484 -14.67 -24.62 -13.45
C GLU A 484 -14.22 -23.88 -14.71
N LYS A 485 -12.92 -23.56 -14.80
CA LYS A 485 -12.29 -22.95 -15.98
C LYS A 485 -10.98 -23.68 -16.35
N THR A 486 -10.60 -23.56 -17.61
CA THR A 486 -9.31 -23.98 -18.16
C THR A 486 -8.38 -22.78 -18.34
N LEU A 487 -7.06 -22.98 -18.41
CA LEU A 487 -6.10 -21.88 -18.57
C LEU A 487 -6.23 -21.16 -19.92
N GLU A 488 -6.72 -21.86 -20.93
CA GLU A 488 -6.87 -21.38 -22.31
C GLU A 488 -8.01 -20.36 -22.45
N GLU A 489 -8.93 -20.28 -21.48
CA GLU A 489 -10.03 -19.30 -21.47
C GLU A 489 -9.57 -17.87 -21.12
N PHE A 490 -8.33 -17.70 -20.66
CA PHE A 490 -7.86 -16.44 -20.11
C PHE A 490 -7.11 -15.58 -21.13
N PRO A 491 -7.37 -14.25 -21.18
CA PRO A 491 -6.80 -13.38 -22.20
C PRO A 491 -5.32 -13.08 -21.96
N ASN A 492 -4.60 -12.80 -23.05
CA ASN A 492 -3.22 -12.33 -23.01
C ASN A 492 -3.08 -11.05 -23.84
N TYR A 493 -2.76 -9.95 -23.15
CA TYR A 493 -2.56 -8.63 -23.75
C TYR A 493 -1.07 -8.20 -23.75
N CYS A 494 -0.13 -9.13 -23.54
CA CYS A 494 1.30 -8.84 -23.65
C CYS A 494 1.70 -8.60 -25.12
N LEU A 495 2.44 -7.52 -25.36
CA LEU A 495 2.95 -7.11 -26.67
C LEU A 495 4.39 -7.59 -26.97
N GLY A 496 4.86 -8.61 -26.25
CA GLY A 496 6.17 -9.24 -26.46
C GLY A 496 7.40 -8.45 -25.97
N ASN A 497 7.27 -7.17 -25.61
CA ASN A 497 8.35 -6.39 -24.99
C ASN A 497 7.83 -5.44 -23.89
N ILE A 498 8.74 -5.02 -23.00
CA ILE A 498 8.39 -4.25 -21.80
C ILE A 498 7.95 -2.83 -22.15
N GLU A 499 8.63 -2.19 -23.09
CA GLU A 499 8.35 -0.82 -23.51
C GLU A 499 6.94 -0.70 -24.09
N ALA A 500 6.55 -1.64 -24.95
CA ALA A 500 5.21 -1.71 -25.53
C ALA A 500 4.13 -1.95 -24.46
N ASN A 501 4.40 -2.83 -23.50
CA ASN A 501 3.48 -3.10 -22.39
C ASN A 501 3.29 -1.88 -21.47
N LEU A 502 4.39 -1.18 -21.15
CA LEU A 502 4.34 0.07 -20.39
C LEU A 502 3.57 1.15 -21.16
N TYR A 503 3.89 1.33 -22.43
CA TYR A 503 3.19 2.26 -23.32
C TYR A 503 1.68 1.96 -23.35
N GLN A 504 1.30 0.69 -23.46
CA GLN A 504 -0.10 0.26 -23.47
C GLN A 504 -0.85 0.64 -22.19
N LEU A 505 -0.24 0.43 -21.02
CA LEU A 505 -0.85 0.82 -19.74
C LEU A 505 -0.91 2.34 -19.57
N GLU A 506 0.15 3.06 -19.91
CA GLU A 506 0.16 4.53 -19.86
C GLU A 506 -0.90 5.12 -20.79
N TYR A 507 -1.06 4.56 -22.00
CA TYR A 507 -2.09 4.97 -22.94
C TYR A 507 -3.48 4.67 -22.40
N LEU A 508 -3.71 3.46 -21.87
CA LEU A 508 -4.98 3.07 -21.27
C LEU A 508 -5.38 4.01 -20.13
N LEU A 509 -4.46 4.31 -19.22
CA LEU A 509 -4.72 5.18 -18.08
C LEU A 509 -5.04 6.61 -18.54
N THR A 510 -4.21 7.19 -19.42
CA THR A 510 -4.40 8.56 -19.92
C THR A 510 -5.65 8.71 -20.79
N ALA A 511 -6.03 7.68 -21.57
CA ALA A 511 -7.28 7.65 -22.31
C ALA A 511 -8.53 7.62 -21.41
N ASN A 512 -8.38 7.21 -20.15
CA ASN A 512 -9.43 7.22 -19.13
C ASN A 512 -9.29 8.40 -18.15
N GLY A 513 -8.46 9.40 -18.45
CA GLY A 513 -8.29 10.60 -17.62
C GLY A 513 -7.40 10.42 -16.39
N TYR A 514 -6.76 9.26 -16.24
CA TYR A 514 -5.77 9.01 -15.21
C TYR A 514 -4.37 9.34 -15.72
N HIS A 515 -3.63 10.12 -14.94
CA HIS A 515 -2.29 10.58 -15.31
C HIS A 515 -1.26 10.04 -14.31
N PRO A 516 -0.63 8.88 -14.60
CA PRO A 516 0.37 8.30 -13.72
C PRO A 516 1.54 9.23 -13.49
N ILE A 517 2.07 9.22 -12.27
CA ILE A 517 3.24 9.97 -11.86
C ILE A 517 4.30 8.99 -11.39
N TYR A 518 5.54 9.16 -11.87
CA TYR A 518 6.67 8.37 -11.42
C TYR A 518 7.69 9.21 -10.68
N VAL A 519 8.17 8.71 -9.54
CA VAL A 519 9.36 9.22 -8.87
C VAL A 519 10.46 8.17 -8.99
N ASN A 520 11.53 8.51 -9.69
CA ASN A 520 12.70 7.65 -9.79
C ASN A 520 13.47 7.66 -8.46
N LEU A 521 13.61 6.48 -7.86
CA LEU A 521 14.27 6.19 -6.58
C LEU A 521 15.59 5.44 -6.76
N THR A 522 16.07 5.30 -7.99
CA THR A 522 17.34 4.63 -8.30
C THR A 522 18.48 5.26 -7.52
N ARG A 523 19.06 4.49 -6.61
CA ARG A 523 20.17 4.95 -5.78
C ARG A 523 21.49 4.93 -6.53
N GLN A 524 22.37 5.87 -6.21
CA GLN A 524 23.71 5.95 -6.82
C GLN A 524 24.58 4.74 -6.48
N ASP A 525 24.48 4.25 -5.24
CA ASP A 525 25.28 3.16 -4.69
C ASP A 525 24.81 1.76 -5.12
N ILE A 526 23.54 1.62 -5.49
CA ILE A 526 22.95 0.36 -5.97
C ILE A 526 22.91 0.30 -7.51
N GLY A 527 22.51 1.39 -8.17
CA GLY A 527 22.46 1.49 -9.64
C GLY A 527 21.43 0.59 -10.34
N LEU A 528 20.59 -0.13 -9.60
CA LEU A 528 19.45 -0.88 -10.15
C LEU A 528 18.19 0.01 -10.12
N PRO A 529 17.42 0.07 -11.23
CA PRO A 529 16.21 0.89 -11.30
C PRO A 529 15.20 0.59 -10.19
N VAL A 530 14.76 1.64 -9.50
CA VAL A 530 13.61 1.61 -8.57
C VAL A 530 12.74 2.84 -8.84
N VAL A 531 11.42 2.66 -8.81
CA VAL A 531 10.46 3.75 -8.95
C VAL A 531 9.34 3.64 -7.93
N LYS A 532 8.76 4.78 -7.59
CA LYS A 532 7.40 4.88 -7.05
C LYS A 532 6.46 5.33 -8.16
N ALA A 533 5.38 4.59 -8.43
CA ALA A 533 4.25 5.03 -9.24
C ALA A 533 3.10 5.51 -8.35
N ILE A 534 2.43 6.57 -8.78
CA ILE A 534 1.24 7.14 -8.14
C ILE A 534 0.20 7.35 -9.24
N ILE A 535 -1.03 6.86 -9.03
CA ILE A 535 -2.16 7.12 -9.92
C ILE A 535 -3.20 7.91 -9.11
N PRO A 536 -3.26 9.24 -9.24
CA PRO A 536 -4.26 10.02 -8.52
C PRO A 536 -5.68 9.57 -8.85
N GLY A 537 -6.52 9.42 -7.83
CA GLY A 537 -7.88 8.88 -7.93
C GLY A 537 -8.00 7.36 -7.79
N PHE A 538 -6.90 6.62 -7.75
CA PHE A 538 -6.92 5.19 -7.41
C PHE A 538 -7.02 4.99 -5.90
N GLU A 539 -7.76 3.96 -5.50
CA GLU A 539 -7.88 3.57 -4.11
C GLU A 539 -6.62 2.81 -3.68
N SER A 540 -6.18 3.06 -2.45
CA SER A 540 -5.17 2.23 -1.79
C SER A 540 -5.83 1.08 -1.05
N LEU A 541 -5.05 0.07 -0.67
CA LEU A 541 -5.56 -1.01 0.16
C LEU A 541 -6.20 -0.42 1.44
N LEU A 542 -7.45 -0.81 1.70
CA LEU A 542 -8.17 -0.34 2.88
C LEU A 542 -7.54 -0.93 4.14
N SER A 543 -7.20 -0.08 5.09
CA SER A 543 -7.14 -0.47 6.50
C SER A 543 -8.56 -0.39 7.07
N PHE A 544 -8.96 -1.32 7.93
CA PHE A 544 -10.24 -1.25 8.65
C PHE A 544 -10.01 -0.64 10.03
N ASP A 545 -9.34 0.52 10.07
CA ASP A 545 -9.04 1.24 11.31
C ASP A 545 -10.04 2.36 11.61
N GLU A 546 -9.95 2.93 12.82
CA GLU A 546 -10.85 3.97 13.30
C GLU A 546 -10.76 5.27 12.46
N THR A 547 -9.63 5.51 11.80
CA THR A 547 -9.37 6.70 10.98
C THR A 547 -9.71 6.51 9.50
N THR A 548 -10.23 5.35 9.13
CA THR A 548 -10.64 5.08 7.75
C THR A 548 -12.06 5.60 7.49
N THR A 549 -12.29 6.07 6.27
CA THR A 549 -13.57 6.52 5.75
C THR A 549 -13.93 5.73 4.49
N ILE A 550 -15.22 5.47 4.30
CA ILE A 550 -15.74 5.00 3.01
C ILE A 550 -15.36 5.98 1.92
N LYS A 551 -14.83 5.47 0.80
CA LYS A 551 -14.44 6.27 -0.36
C LYS A 551 -15.56 6.31 -1.42
N PRO A 552 -15.67 7.38 -2.24
CA PRO A 552 -16.73 7.51 -3.23
C PRO A 552 -16.82 6.34 -4.21
N ARG A 553 -15.69 5.85 -4.76
CA ARG A 553 -15.68 4.74 -5.72
C ARG A 553 -16.09 3.41 -5.08
N MET A 554 -15.67 3.17 -3.84
CA MET A 554 -16.09 2.00 -3.06
C MET A 554 -17.60 2.03 -2.80
N TRP A 555 -18.14 3.19 -2.40
CA TRP A 555 -19.56 3.36 -2.19
C TRP A 555 -20.38 3.18 -3.47
N GLU A 556 -19.91 3.74 -4.59
CA GLU A 556 -20.52 3.55 -5.90
C GLU A 556 -20.54 2.06 -6.30
N GLN A 557 -19.44 1.36 -6.07
CA GLN A 557 -19.34 -0.07 -6.37
C GLN A 557 -20.31 -0.89 -5.52
N TYR A 558 -20.41 -0.60 -4.22
CA TYR A 558 -21.41 -1.22 -3.36
C TYR A 558 -22.83 -0.96 -3.87
N LEU A 559 -23.17 0.27 -4.27
CA LEU A 559 -24.51 0.58 -4.80
C LEU A 559 -24.80 -0.09 -6.15
N LYS A 560 -23.80 -0.33 -6.98
CA LYS A 560 -23.94 -1.12 -8.21
C LYS A 560 -24.26 -2.58 -7.89
N LEU A 561 -23.53 -3.17 -6.96
CA LEU A 561 -23.67 -4.58 -6.58
C LEU A 561 -24.94 -4.85 -5.76
N SER A 562 -25.31 -3.95 -4.86
CA SER A 562 -26.40 -4.12 -3.89
C SER A 562 -27.82 -3.90 -4.46
N LYS A 563 -27.96 -3.92 -5.79
CA LYS A 563 -29.24 -3.95 -6.51
C LYS A 563 -29.67 -5.41 -6.74
N LYS A 564 -30.98 -5.67 -6.66
CA LYS A 564 -31.58 -7.02 -6.69
C LYS A 564 -31.09 -7.92 -7.84
N ASP A 565 -30.73 -7.36 -8.98
CA ASP A 565 -30.44 -8.13 -10.20
C ASP A 565 -29.03 -8.76 -10.25
N LEU A 566 -28.18 -8.60 -9.21
CA LEU A 566 -26.77 -9.04 -9.24
C LEU A 566 -26.31 -9.94 -8.07
N ILE A 567 -27.14 -10.14 -7.04
CA ILE A 567 -26.76 -10.84 -5.78
C ILE A 567 -27.52 -12.15 -5.54
N GLU A 568 -28.56 -12.44 -6.32
CA GLU A 568 -29.18 -13.78 -6.43
C GLU A 568 -28.61 -14.51 -7.65
#